data_AF-A0A150HY85-F1
#
_entry.id   AF-A0A150HY85-F1
#
_cell.length_a   1.000
_cell.length_b   1.000
_cell.length_c   1.000
_cell.angle_alpha   90.00
_cell.angle_beta   90.00
_cell.angle_gamma   90.00
#
_symmetry.space_group_name_H-M   'P 1'
#
loop_
_entity.id
_entity.type
_entity.pdbx_description
1 polymer ?
#
loop_
_entity_poly.entity_id
_entity_poly.type
_entity_poly.pdbx_seq_one_letter_code
_entity_poly.pdbx_strand_id
1 'polypeptide(L)'
;MFEMKMKNSIHEQHAENNLNPATRSIASRLAVSCHSKHSFSSCIDDPRTHNTVARLATRPSNTRFSRVSGFTLIEVMVVIVILGVLAALIVPNVMGRGEKAKVDTTSITLKGVAGALDQYKLDNGRYPSMQDGGLDALVNQPASAKNWLPGGYVKGGYPKDSWENDLQYVIPGRDGRSFDLYSFGADGKEGGEGNDADIYYQP
;
A
#
# COMPACT_ATOMS: atom_id res chain seq x y z
N MET A 1 24.60 -53.36 12.61
CA MET A 1 23.82 -53.97 13.70
C MET A 1 23.01 -52.86 14.36
N PHE A 2 21.73 -52.79 13.97
CA PHE A 2 20.56 -52.27 14.70
C PHE A 2 20.54 -50.86 15.34
N GLU A 3 19.55 -50.10 14.85
CA GLU A 3 18.65 -49.15 15.54
C GLU A 3 19.22 -48.08 16.48
N MET A 4 18.88 -46.81 16.21
CA MET A 4 17.76 -46.19 16.94
C MET A 4 17.27 -44.90 16.28
N LYS A 5 15.96 -44.87 16.03
CA LYS A 5 15.14 -43.68 15.76
C LYS A 5 15.17 -42.70 16.94
N MET A 6 14.69 -41.49 16.65
CA MET A 6 14.01 -40.53 17.54
C MET A 6 14.85 -39.36 18.09
N LYS A 7 14.68 -38.17 17.48
CA LYS A 7 13.88 -37.05 18.04
C LYS A 7 14.02 -35.82 17.12
N ASN A 8 12.93 -35.43 16.45
CA ASN A 8 11.98 -34.38 16.87
C ASN A 8 12.60 -32.98 16.66
N SER A 9 12.33 -32.25 15.57
CA SER A 9 11.03 -31.77 15.07
C SER A 9 10.17 -31.18 16.20
N ILE A 10 10.64 -30.06 16.76
CA ILE A 10 9.90 -29.22 17.71
C ILE A 10 10.04 -27.78 17.26
N HIS A 11 9.46 -27.42 16.11
CA HIS A 11 9.43 -26.01 15.70
C HIS A 11 8.11 -25.52 15.11
N GLU A 12 7.03 -26.30 15.15
CA GLU A 12 5.86 -25.93 14.36
C GLU A 12 4.51 -26.32 14.98
N GLN A 13 4.30 -26.12 16.28
CA GLN A 13 2.97 -26.28 16.92
C GLN A 13 2.62 -25.24 18.00
N HIS A 14 3.07 -23.99 17.87
CA HIS A 14 2.71 -22.92 18.82
C HIS A 14 2.04 -21.71 18.17
N ALA A 15 1.08 -21.91 17.25
CA ALA A 15 0.38 -20.82 16.58
C ALA A 15 -1.15 -20.98 16.42
N GLU A 16 -1.85 -21.75 17.25
CA GLU A 16 -3.32 -21.91 17.10
C GLU A 16 -4.18 -21.80 18.39
N ASN A 17 -3.63 -21.37 19.53
CA ASN A 17 -4.39 -21.43 20.81
C ASN A 17 -4.87 -20.09 21.39
N ASN A 18 -5.09 -19.05 20.57
CA ASN A 18 -5.60 -17.75 21.06
C ASN A 18 -6.79 -17.19 20.26
N LEU A 19 -7.77 -18.03 19.94
CA LEU A 19 -9.07 -17.56 19.44
C LEU A 19 -10.18 -17.72 20.49
N ASN A 20 -10.91 -16.62 20.69
CA ASN A 20 -12.06 -16.46 21.59
C ASN A 20 -13.24 -17.38 21.19
N PRO A 21 -13.91 -18.05 22.16
CA PRO A 21 -15.00 -19.01 21.90
C PRO A 21 -16.24 -18.44 21.17
N ALA A 22 -16.42 -17.12 21.07
CA ALA A 22 -17.54 -16.51 20.35
C ALA A 22 -17.37 -16.43 18.81
N THR A 23 -16.21 -16.80 18.26
CA THR A 23 -15.92 -16.67 16.81
C THR A 23 -16.03 -17.98 16.01
N ARG A 24 -16.32 -19.12 16.66
CA ARG A 24 -16.42 -20.42 15.99
C ARG A 24 -17.67 -20.65 15.11
N SER A 25 -18.65 -19.74 15.12
CA SER A 25 -19.97 -20.01 14.51
C SER A 25 -20.22 -19.38 13.14
N ILE A 26 -19.30 -18.55 12.61
CA ILE A 26 -19.54 -17.81 11.35
C ILE A 26 -18.54 -18.17 10.23
N ALA A 27 -17.53 -18.99 10.51
CA ALA A 27 -16.51 -19.39 9.53
C ALA A 27 -16.87 -20.63 8.68
N SER A 28 -18.14 -21.03 8.59
CA SER A 28 -18.57 -22.25 7.86
C SER A 28 -19.60 -22.02 6.74
N ARG A 29 -19.75 -20.81 6.19
CA ARG A 29 -20.76 -20.56 5.13
C ARG A 29 -20.34 -19.75 3.90
N LEU A 30 -19.05 -19.57 3.62
CA LEU A 30 -18.62 -19.04 2.32
C LEU A 30 -17.36 -19.78 1.81
N ALA A 31 -17.57 -20.93 1.19
CA ALA A 31 -16.59 -21.56 0.31
C ALA A 31 -17.32 -22.28 -0.82
N VAL A 32 -17.87 -21.51 -1.75
CA VAL A 32 -18.09 -21.94 -3.13
C VAL A 32 -17.05 -21.21 -3.96
N SER A 33 -16.02 -21.92 -4.43
CA SER A 33 -15.51 -21.71 -5.78
C SER A 33 -14.64 -22.89 -6.23
N CYS A 34 -14.94 -23.31 -7.44
CA CYS A 34 -14.42 -24.40 -8.23
C CYS A 34 -12.88 -24.39 -8.40
N HIS A 35 -12.25 -25.58 -8.27
CA HIS A 35 -11.01 -25.90 -8.98
C HIS A 35 -11.02 -27.40 -9.33
N SER A 36 -11.43 -27.70 -10.55
CA SER A 36 -11.32 -29.03 -11.14
C SER A 36 -9.87 -29.28 -11.55
N LYS A 37 -9.19 -30.16 -10.82
CA LYS A 37 -7.94 -30.80 -11.25
C LYS A 37 -8.30 -32.02 -12.09
N HIS A 38 -8.00 -31.99 -13.38
CA HIS A 38 -7.78 -33.21 -14.15
C HIS A 38 -6.55 -33.04 -15.04
N SER A 39 -5.43 -33.52 -14.53
CA SER A 39 -4.25 -33.89 -15.32
C SER A 39 -4.50 -35.31 -15.82
N PHE A 40 -4.85 -35.45 -17.10
CA PHE A 40 -4.84 -36.73 -17.80
C PHE A 40 -3.51 -36.83 -18.54
N SER A 41 -2.63 -37.71 -18.07
CA SER A 41 -1.45 -38.15 -18.81
C SER A 41 -1.53 -39.67 -18.97
N SER A 42 -1.24 -40.08 -20.21
CA SER A 42 -0.78 -41.40 -20.65
C SER A 42 -1.67 -42.62 -20.41
N CYS A 43 -2.41 -43.00 -21.45
CA CYS A 43 -2.68 -44.41 -21.75
C CYS A 43 -2.33 -44.68 -23.22
N ILE A 44 -1.31 -45.54 -23.39
CA ILE A 44 -1.31 -46.72 -24.27
C ILE A 44 -1.04 -46.51 -25.78
N ASP A 45 0.16 -46.96 -26.16
CA ASP A 45 0.50 -47.49 -27.48
C ASP A 45 -0.39 -48.70 -27.85
N ASP A 46 -0.93 -48.73 -29.07
CA ASP A 46 -1.02 -49.99 -29.84
C ASP A 46 -1.00 -49.69 -31.36
N PRO A 47 -0.09 -50.30 -32.14
CA PRO A 47 -0.07 -50.17 -33.59
C PRO A 47 -0.88 -51.27 -34.29
N ARG A 48 -1.29 -50.95 -35.53
CA ARG A 48 -1.91 -51.83 -36.54
C ARG A 48 -3.40 -52.07 -36.31
N THR A 49 -4.24 -51.64 -37.26
CA THR A 49 -4.63 -52.49 -38.39
C THR A 49 -5.71 -51.84 -39.26
N HIS A 50 -5.41 -51.85 -40.56
CA HIS A 50 -6.27 -52.04 -41.72
C HIS A 50 -7.50 -51.14 -41.98
N ASN A 51 -7.38 -50.47 -43.13
CA ASN A 51 -8.30 -50.47 -44.26
C ASN A 51 -9.76 -50.07 -43.98
N THR A 52 -10.29 -49.15 -44.77
CA THR A 52 -11.37 -49.39 -45.76
C THR A 52 -12.07 -48.05 -46.09
N VAL A 53 -12.08 -47.75 -47.38
CA VAL A 53 -12.91 -46.81 -48.15
C VAL A 53 -13.84 -45.83 -47.38
N ALA A 54 -13.55 -44.54 -47.51
CA ALA A 54 -14.59 -43.53 -47.56
C ALA A 54 -14.26 -42.57 -48.71
N ARG A 55 -14.80 -42.88 -49.89
CA ARG A 55 -14.98 -41.91 -50.97
C ARG A 55 -15.93 -40.83 -50.47
N LEU A 56 -15.39 -39.81 -49.83
CA LEU A 56 -16.12 -38.57 -49.59
C LEU A 56 -16.03 -37.76 -50.88
N ALA A 57 -17.13 -37.79 -51.63
CA ALA A 57 -17.38 -36.89 -52.73
C ALA A 57 -17.19 -35.44 -52.22
N THR A 58 -16.08 -34.84 -52.59
CA THR A 58 -15.85 -33.40 -52.48
C THR A 58 -16.87 -32.71 -53.36
N ARG A 59 -18.03 -32.34 -52.78
CA ARG A 59 -18.91 -31.32 -53.36
C ARG A 59 -18.05 -30.05 -53.49
N PRO A 60 -17.89 -29.47 -54.69
CA PRO A 60 -17.32 -28.14 -54.77
C PRO A 60 -18.33 -27.19 -54.10
N SER A 61 -18.03 -26.77 -52.87
CA SER A 61 -18.69 -25.61 -52.27
C SER A 61 -18.31 -24.42 -53.13
N ASN A 62 -19.26 -23.95 -53.93
CA ASN A 62 -19.14 -22.71 -54.68
C ASN A 62 -19.09 -21.57 -53.65
N THR A 63 -17.90 -21.28 -53.14
CA THR A 63 -17.62 -20.13 -52.28
C THR A 63 -17.81 -18.89 -53.14
N ARG A 64 -19.02 -18.34 -53.15
CA ARG A 64 -19.24 -16.97 -53.57
C ARG A 64 -18.28 -16.12 -52.75
N PHE A 65 -17.25 -15.57 -53.39
CA PHE A 65 -16.48 -14.48 -52.83
C PHE A 65 -17.50 -13.40 -52.45
N SER A 66 -17.83 -13.32 -51.15
CA SER A 66 -18.47 -12.13 -50.61
C SER A 66 -17.55 -10.99 -51.02
N ARG A 67 -18.08 -10.04 -51.77
CA ARG A 67 -17.34 -8.81 -52.08
C ARG A 67 -17.03 -8.20 -50.73
N VAL A 68 -15.78 -8.33 -50.29
CA VAL A 68 -15.28 -7.61 -49.14
C VAL A 68 -15.34 -6.16 -49.57
N SER A 69 -16.35 -5.44 -49.08
CA SER A 69 -16.42 -4.00 -49.24
C SER A 69 -15.20 -3.42 -48.54
N GLY A 70 -14.30 -2.81 -49.32
CA GLY A 70 -13.11 -2.15 -48.78
C GLY A 70 -13.50 -0.91 -47.98
N PHE A 71 -12.76 -0.67 -46.90
CA PHE A 71 -12.79 0.61 -46.18
C PHE A 71 -12.36 1.75 -47.11
N THR A 72 -13.01 2.89 -46.99
CA THR A 72 -12.61 4.08 -47.76
C THR A 72 -11.43 4.76 -47.09
N LEU A 73 -10.55 5.41 -47.86
CA LEU A 73 -9.40 6.14 -47.29
C LEU A 73 -9.87 7.26 -46.35
N ILE A 74 -10.98 7.93 -46.69
CA ILE A 74 -11.54 9.02 -45.89
C ILE A 74 -12.01 8.55 -44.50
N GLU A 75 -12.52 7.32 -44.40
CA GLU A 75 -12.97 6.74 -43.13
C GLU A 75 -11.82 6.56 -42.15
N VAL A 76 -10.65 6.12 -42.63
CA VAL A 76 -9.45 5.99 -41.78
C VAL A 76 -8.84 7.36 -41.47
N MET A 77 -8.87 8.31 -42.42
CA MET A 77 -8.35 9.67 -42.19
C MET A 77 -9.11 10.41 -41.09
N VAL A 78 -10.45 10.35 -41.08
CA VAL A 78 -11.24 11.02 -40.04
C VAL A 78 -10.96 10.40 -38.67
N VAL A 79 -10.82 9.07 -38.58
CA VAL A 79 -10.55 8.37 -37.32
C VAL A 79 -9.21 8.80 -36.72
N ILE A 80 -8.12 8.82 -37.51
CA ILE A 80 -6.81 9.22 -36.98
C ILE A 80 -6.75 10.70 -36.58
N VAL A 81 -7.54 11.56 -37.25
CA VAL A 81 -7.66 12.97 -36.87
C VAL A 81 -8.34 13.10 -35.50
N ILE A 82 -9.46 12.42 -35.29
CA ILE A 82 -10.17 12.45 -34.00
C ILE A 82 -9.27 11.86 -32.90
N LEU A 83 -8.57 10.75 -33.17
CA LEU A 83 -7.62 10.16 -32.22
C LEU A 83 -6.46 11.12 -31.89
N GLY A 84 -5.93 11.85 -32.88
CA GLY A 84 -4.89 12.87 -32.68
C GLY A 84 -5.35 14.02 -31.78
N VAL A 85 -6.57 14.52 -32.00
CA VAL A 85 -7.16 15.59 -31.17
C VAL A 85 -7.41 15.10 -29.74
N LEU A 86 -7.97 13.90 -29.56
CA LEU A 86 -8.22 13.35 -28.23
C LEU A 86 -6.92 13.06 -27.47
N ALA A 87 -5.90 12.51 -28.14
CA ALA A 87 -4.60 12.24 -27.54
C ALA A 87 -3.93 13.52 -27.01
N ALA A 88 -4.07 14.65 -27.72
CA ALA A 88 -3.50 15.93 -27.29
C ALA A 88 -4.16 16.49 -26.01
N LEU A 89 -5.42 16.16 -25.74
CA LEU A 89 -6.18 16.70 -24.61
C LEU A 89 -6.09 15.88 -23.32
N ILE A 90 -5.78 14.58 -23.41
CA ILE A 90 -5.79 13.67 -22.24
C ILE A 90 -4.47 13.74 -21.43
N VAL A 91 -3.40 14.30 -22.01
CA VAL A 91 -2.06 14.27 -21.39
C VAL A 91 -1.88 15.14 -20.14
N PRO A 92 -2.40 16.38 -20.03
CA PRO A 92 -1.96 17.22 -18.94
C PRO A 92 -2.81 17.03 -17.68
N ASN A 93 -2.12 16.99 -16.53
CA ASN A 93 -2.55 17.39 -15.17
C ASN A 93 -2.63 16.30 -14.08
N VAL A 94 -1.62 15.46 -13.95
CA VAL A 94 -1.45 14.64 -12.72
C VAL A 94 -0.15 14.89 -11.96
N MET A 95 0.82 15.62 -12.52
CA MET A 95 2.20 15.68 -11.99
C MET A 95 2.47 16.76 -10.91
N GLY A 96 1.44 17.30 -10.25
CA GLY A 96 1.63 18.39 -9.26
C GLY A 96 0.61 18.47 -8.13
N ARG A 97 -0.47 17.67 -8.19
CA ARG A 97 -1.51 17.67 -7.15
C ARG A 97 -1.15 16.76 -5.99
N GLY A 98 -0.37 15.70 -6.23
CA GLY A 98 0.04 14.77 -5.19
C GLY A 98 1.02 15.43 -4.22
N GLU A 99 1.94 16.23 -4.76
CA GLU A 99 3.02 16.87 -4.04
C GLU A 99 2.49 17.92 -3.06
N LYS A 100 1.58 18.80 -3.52
CA LYS A 100 0.91 19.76 -2.65
C LYS A 100 0.11 19.06 -1.55
N ALA A 101 -0.59 17.97 -1.88
CA ALA A 101 -1.34 17.19 -0.90
C ALA A 101 -0.43 16.59 0.18
N LYS A 102 0.81 16.19 -0.15
CA LYS A 102 1.79 15.72 0.83
C LYS A 102 2.25 16.84 1.78
N VAL A 103 2.51 18.04 1.27
CA VAL A 103 2.85 19.20 2.11
C VAL A 103 1.70 19.53 3.06
N ASP A 104 0.47 19.57 2.56
CA ASP A 104 -0.74 19.86 3.34
C ASP A 104 -1.00 18.76 4.39
N THR A 105 -0.85 17.49 4.01
CA THR A 105 -1.00 16.35 4.93
C THR A 105 0.04 16.40 6.05
N THR A 106 1.30 16.66 5.71
CA THR A 106 2.37 16.85 6.71
C THR A 106 2.06 18.01 7.66
N SER A 107 1.53 19.12 7.13
CA SER A 107 1.10 20.25 7.96
C SER A 107 -0.03 19.88 8.94
N ILE A 108 -0.96 19.03 8.54
CA ILE A 108 -2.01 18.48 9.43
C ILE A 108 -1.41 17.56 10.48
N THR A 109 -0.49 16.68 10.08
CA THR A 109 0.23 15.79 10.99
C THR A 109 0.97 16.57 12.07
N LEU A 110 1.70 17.62 11.69
CA LEU A 110 2.39 18.53 12.61
C LEU A 110 1.41 19.15 13.62
N LYS A 111 0.24 19.61 13.17
CA LYS A 111 -0.81 20.15 14.05
C LYS A 111 -1.33 19.09 15.05
N GLY A 112 -1.51 17.85 14.60
CA GLY A 112 -1.93 16.75 15.46
C GLY A 112 -0.93 16.45 16.57
N VAL A 113 0.36 16.41 16.23
CA VAL A 113 1.46 16.19 17.19
C VAL A 113 1.62 17.39 18.13
N ALA A 114 1.49 18.62 17.62
CA ALA A 114 1.49 19.83 18.46
C ALA A 114 0.36 19.80 19.52
N GLY A 115 -0.85 19.38 19.14
CA GLY A 115 -1.95 19.19 20.09
C GLY A 115 -1.64 18.15 21.17
N ALA A 116 -0.94 17.06 20.82
CA ALA A 116 -0.50 16.06 21.79
C ALA A 116 0.58 16.61 22.74
N LEU A 117 1.50 17.44 22.24
CA LEU A 117 2.50 18.15 23.05
C LEU A 117 1.84 19.11 24.05
N ASP A 118 0.81 19.84 23.60
CA ASP A 118 0.06 20.74 24.46
C ASP A 118 -0.69 19.98 25.56
N GLN A 119 -1.32 18.84 25.23
CA GLN A 119 -1.96 17.98 26.23
C GLN A 119 -0.95 17.43 27.25
N TYR A 120 0.24 16.99 26.80
CA TYR A 120 1.32 16.57 27.69
C TYR A 120 1.71 17.69 28.67
N LYS A 121 1.82 18.93 28.16
CA LYS A 121 2.13 20.10 28.99
C LYS A 121 1.02 20.43 29.98
N LEU A 122 -0.25 20.28 29.61
CA LEU A 122 -1.37 20.50 30.53
C LEU A 122 -1.30 19.55 31.73
N ASP A 123 -0.96 18.28 31.49
CA ASP A 123 -0.91 17.29 32.56
C ASP A 123 0.36 17.40 33.42
N ASN A 124 1.52 17.63 32.78
CA ASN A 124 2.83 17.60 33.43
C ASN A 124 3.41 18.97 33.75
N GLY A 125 2.74 20.06 33.34
CA GLY A 125 3.16 21.44 33.54
C GLY A 125 4.29 21.93 32.63
N ARG A 126 4.87 21.05 31.80
CA ARG A 126 5.97 21.37 30.87
C ARG A 126 5.92 20.48 29.64
N TYR A 127 6.47 20.98 28.53
CA TYR A 127 6.72 20.16 27.34
C TYR A 127 7.81 19.11 27.63
N PRO A 128 7.82 17.98 26.91
CA PRO A 128 8.83 16.95 27.08
C PRO A 128 10.20 17.50 26.70
N SER A 129 11.21 17.25 27.54
CA SER A 129 12.59 17.66 27.26
C SER A 129 13.29 16.63 26.36
N MET A 130 14.45 17.00 25.81
CA MET A 130 15.27 16.04 25.06
C MET A 130 15.78 14.89 25.95
N GLN A 131 15.98 15.14 27.26
CA GLN A 131 16.34 14.11 28.24
C GLN A 131 15.18 13.15 28.52
N ASP A 132 13.94 13.58 28.30
CA ASP A 132 12.73 12.77 28.46
C ASP A 132 12.42 11.94 27.20
N GLY A 133 13.26 12.01 26.16
CA GLY A 133 13.04 11.35 24.88
C GLY A 133 12.29 12.18 23.83
N GLY A 134 12.01 13.46 24.10
CA GLY A 134 11.37 14.35 23.13
C GLY A 134 9.98 13.88 22.73
N LEU A 135 9.75 13.60 21.43
CA LEU A 135 8.48 13.08 20.93
C LEU A 135 8.14 11.69 21.47
N ASP A 136 9.14 10.88 21.86
CA ASP A 136 8.89 9.55 22.40
C ASP A 136 8.12 9.61 23.74
N ALA A 137 8.26 10.70 24.49
CA ALA A 137 7.51 10.96 25.71
C ALA A 137 5.98 11.04 25.51
N LEU A 138 5.53 11.23 24.26
CA LEU A 138 4.11 11.20 23.91
C LEU A 138 3.55 9.78 23.84
N VAL A 139 4.40 8.77 23.70
CA VAL A 139 4.01 7.37 23.50
C VAL A 139 4.40 6.54 24.72
N ASN A 140 5.63 6.74 25.20
CA ASN A 140 6.19 6.05 26.36
C ASN A 140 6.29 7.02 27.53
N GLN A 141 5.97 6.54 28.73
CA GLN A 141 6.06 7.35 29.94
C GLN A 141 7.52 7.64 30.28
N PRO A 142 7.97 8.91 30.32
CA PRO A 142 9.30 9.23 30.81
C PRO A 142 9.32 9.23 32.34
N ALA A 143 10.49 8.90 32.92
CA ALA A 143 10.67 8.81 34.38
C ALA A 143 10.37 10.12 35.14
N SER A 144 10.43 11.25 34.43
CA SER A 144 10.24 12.59 34.98
C SER A 144 8.78 13.09 34.89
N ALA A 145 7.88 12.38 34.21
CA ALA A 145 6.49 12.78 34.05
C ALA A 145 5.66 12.37 35.27
N LYS A 146 5.04 13.35 35.91
CA LYS A 146 4.27 13.15 37.16
C LYS A 146 2.86 12.64 36.91
N ASN A 147 2.18 13.19 35.90
CA ASN A 147 0.77 12.90 35.60
C ASN A 147 0.60 12.42 34.15
N TRP A 148 1.51 11.55 33.70
CA TRP A 148 1.45 11.03 32.34
C TRP A 148 0.18 10.21 32.10
N LEU A 149 -0.52 10.47 31.00
CA LEU A 149 -1.78 9.81 30.68
C LEU A 149 -1.56 8.32 30.34
N PRO A 150 -2.14 7.36 31.08
CA PRO A 150 -2.01 5.94 30.77
C PRO A 150 -2.52 5.62 29.37
N GLY A 151 -1.64 5.10 28.51
CA GLY A 151 -1.92 4.83 27.09
C GLY A 151 -1.39 5.87 26.11
N GLY A 152 -0.74 6.93 26.61
CA GLY A 152 -0.06 7.94 25.80
C GLY A 152 -0.96 9.02 25.22
N TYR A 153 -0.32 10.01 24.62
CA TYR A 153 -0.94 11.18 24.00
C TYR A 153 -1.22 10.97 22.52
N VAL A 154 -0.54 10.00 21.88
CA VAL A 154 -0.75 9.64 20.48
C VAL A 154 -0.96 8.13 20.34
N LYS A 155 -2.03 7.73 19.64
CA LYS A 155 -2.36 6.33 19.42
C LYS A 155 -1.52 5.74 18.29
N GLY A 156 -0.83 4.64 18.58
CA GLY A 156 -0.04 3.90 17.57
C GLY A 156 1.34 4.50 17.28
N GLY A 157 1.83 5.40 18.12
CA GLY A 157 3.07 6.15 17.89
C GLY A 157 2.81 7.54 17.33
N TYR A 158 3.82 8.41 17.35
CA TYR A 158 3.71 9.67 16.63
C TYR A 158 3.81 9.42 15.11
N PRO A 159 2.94 10.04 14.31
CA PRO A 159 2.95 9.88 12.86
C PRO A 159 4.23 10.44 12.24
N LYS A 160 4.69 9.79 11.17
CA LYS A 160 5.73 10.30 10.27
C LYS A 160 5.13 11.33 9.30
N ASP A 161 5.98 12.05 8.59
CA ASP A 161 5.53 12.94 7.52
C ASP A 161 5.09 12.17 6.26
N SER A 162 4.65 12.90 5.23
CA SER A 162 4.14 12.30 3.98
C SER A 162 5.21 11.67 3.09
N TRP A 163 6.48 11.73 3.50
CA TRP A 163 7.62 11.09 2.86
C TRP A 163 8.25 10.02 3.76
N GLU A 164 7.56 9.62 4.84
CA GLU A 164 7.99 8.62 5.82
C GLU A 164 9.23 9.03 6.64
N ASN A 165 9.59 10.31 6.63
CA ASN A 165 10.63 10.86 7.48
C ASN A 165 10.09 11.16 8.88
N ASP A 166 10.98 11.08 9.88
CA ASP A 166 10.65 11.38 11.26
C ASP A 166 10.53 12.90 11.48
N LEU A 167 9.55 13.29 12.30
CA LEU A 167 9.35 14.68 12.67
C LEU A 167 10.45 15.15 13.62
N GLN A 168 10.88 16.38 13.43
CA GLN A 168 11.89 17.02 14.24
C GLN A 168 11.25 17.87 15.32
N TYR A 169 11.70 17.68 16.56
CA TYR A 169 11.22 18.42 17.73
C TYR A 169 12.42 18.99 18.49
N VAL A 170 12.38 20.29 18.78
CA VAL A 170 13.45 21.00 19.48
C VAL A 170 12.87 21.90 20.55
N ILE A 171 13.48 21.88 21.74
CA ILE A 171 13.15 22.73 22.87
C ILE A 171 14.45 23.27 23.51
N PRO A 172 14.54 24.59 23.82
CA PRO A 172 13.57 25.65 23.51
C PRO A 172 13.44 25.90 21.99
N GLY A 173 12.27 26.38 21.57
CA GLY A 173 12.04 26.76 20.16
C GLY A 173 12.82 28.01 19.75
N ARG A 174 13.02 28.19 18.44
CA ARG A 174 13.62 29.41 17.89
C ARG A 174 12.65 30.59 18.00
N ASP A 175 13.21 31.81 18.02
CA ASP A 175 12.45 33.06 18.00
C ASP A 175 11.50 33.26 19.19
N GLY A 176 11.84 32.68 20.35
CA GLY A 176 11.03 32.79 21.57
C GLY A 176 9.81 31.87 21.60
N ARG A 177 9.68 30.96 20.64
CA ARG A 177 8.65 29.90 20.68
C ARG A 177 8.95 28.91 21.80
N SER A 178 7.90 28.29 22.34
CA SER A 178 8.06 27.27 23.38
C SER A 178 8.79 26.03 22.87
N PHE A 179 8.50 25.62 21.63
CA PHE A 179 9.15 24.51 20.93
C PHE A 179 9.13 24.77 19.43
N ASP A 180 10.03 24.11 18.70
CA ASP A 180 9.97 23.98 17.25
C ASP A 180 9.55 22.54 16.91
N LEU A 181 8.61 22.40 15.98
CA LEU A 181 8.19 21.13 15.42
C LEU A 181 8.14 21.27 13.89
N TYR A 182 8.87 20.42 13.17
CA TYR A 182 9.00 20.54 11.72
C TYR A 182 9.32 19.20 11.05
N SER A 183 9.17 19.16 9.73
CA SER A 183 9.62 18.08 8.84
C SER A 183 10.60 18.65 7.83
N PHE A 184 11.59 17.84 7.41
CA PHE A 184 12.56 18.19 6.38
C PHE A 184 12.01 18.15 4.95
N GLY A 185 10.72 17.82 4.76
CA GLY A 185 10.14 17.71 3.43
C GLY A 185 10.61 16.46 2.68
N ALA A 186 10.59 16.54 1.35
CA ALA A 186 10.79 15.38 0.48
C ALA A 186 12.23 14.83 0.44
N ASP A 187 13.24 15.67 0.66
CA ASP A 187 14.64 15.28 0.58
C ASP A 187 15.20 14.75 1.92
N GLY A 188 14.45 14.94 3.01
CA GLY A 188 14.82 14.51 4.36
C GLY A 188 16.02 15.27 4.94
N LYS A 189 16.35 16.46 4.42
CA LYS A 189 17.47 17.28 4.87
C LYS A 189 17.02 18.68 5.27
N GLU A 190 17.84 19.36 6.07
CA GLU A 190 17.60 20.76 6.43
C GLU A 190 17.71 21.67 5.20
N GLY A 191 16.71 22.53 5.02
CA GLY A 191 16.68 23.56 3.98
C GLY A 191 15.78 23.18 2.81
N GLY A 192 16.31 23.28 1.59
CA GLY A 192 15.61 22.95 0.36
C GLY A 192 14.63 24.02 -0.17
N GLU A 193 14.05 23.74 -1.33
CA GLU A 193 13.06 24.60 -1.99
C GLU A 193 11.87 23.77 -2.49
N GLY A 194 10.69 24.40 -2.60
CA GLY A 194 9.49 23.72 -3.08
C GLY A 194 9.05 22.57 -2.18
N ASN A 195 9.09 21.33 -2.69
CA ASN A 195 8.71 20.14 -1.93
C ASN A 195 9.82 19.64 -1.00
N ASP A 196 11.06 20.04 -1.29
CA ASP A 196 12.24 19.72 -0.48
C ASP A 196 12.40 20.74 0.66
N ALA A 197 11.55 21.78 0.70
CA ALA A 197 11.60 22.79 1.74
C ALA A 197 11.12 22.25 3.08
N ASP A 198 11.83 22.60 4.15
CA ASP A 198 11.40 22.36 5.52
C ASP A 198 9.98 22.91 5.78
N ILE A 199 9.13 22.08 6.39
CA ILE A 199 7.76 22.43 6.76
C ILE A 199 7.69 22.64 8.27
N TYR A 200 7.53 23.89 8.69
CA TYR A 200 7.43 24.26 10.10
C TYR A 200 6.00 24.31 10.60
N TYR A 201 5.77 23.79 11.82
CA TYR A 201 4.54 24.06 12.55
C TYR A 201 4.47 25.55 12.90
N GLN A 202 3.36 26.18 12.50
CA GLN A 202 3.00 27.55 12.88
C GLN A 202 1.77 27.47 13.79
N PRO A 203 1.88 27.93 15.05
CA PRO A 203 0.77 27.94 16.01
C PRO A 203 -0.35 28.93 15.63
#